data_AF-A0A354K888-F1
#
_entry.id   AF-A0A354K888-F1
#
_cell.length_a   1.000
_cell.length_b   1.000
_cell.length_c   1.000
_cell.angle_alpha   90.00
_cell.angle_beta   90.00
_cell.angle_gamma   90.00
#
_symmetry.space_group_name_H-M   'P 1'
#
loop_
_entity.id
_entity.type
_entity.pdbx_description
1 polymer ?
#
loop_
_entity_poly.entity_id
_entity_poly.type
_entity_poly.pdbx_seq_one_letter_code
_entity_poly.pdbx_strand_id
1 'polypeptide(L)'
;MNKLLFSCGMLLASLGMNLAVSAAETAPECGWVLRGKRYYYVQEDGTEAVGETEIDGTPYLFATNGALQTGWQTVGDKRYFYEPDGTPVFGWLEWRGERYYISKELGKLTSPAEDAAAYQFAETGEMLHDTWVTEEDGSRYYLYAEGLPLKGQMELDGTKYYFDPESGALLRWMQDGMGFDADGQPLEGICAFDAAGRERYGFRGGEMLTGEQVFDEGIRDFGEDGIMLTGWDIQWDYYPERKNILGADSARRRYYDLETGLRVTGWYDGFYFDPETGEAVTGFRELDGKKLHFTYGQMDQSQKLILDDGIYIAGEDGEILTGYLDYSGFTYYLEADGRAHLGWRQINDRQREYYRTDSTLTEPKGAMVRGTVMTIDGKEYEFDADGIYTEPAPPVKICLDAGHYGKYNRSPVNSAYYESDFTWKMHLYLKEELENYGFEVVTTREDKDTDLYVEDRGRLAEGCDLFISIHSNATTGTAVDGPLACCPINGCADKLGLDLANLVADVMQTSQRGSIWKREGLRGDWYGVLRGATAVGVPAILLEHSYHTNPRATAWLLVNENVRKLAKAEAEFLARWFHLIE
;
A
#
# COMPACT_ATOMS: atom_id res chain seq x y z
N MET A 1 -49.98 -49.99 40.66
CA MET A 1 -50.18 -51.47 40.68
C MET A 1 -49.32 -51.98 41.83
N ASN A 2 -49.78 -52.47 42.97
CA ASN A 2 -50.79 -53.49 43.28
C ASN A 2 -51.58 -53.16 44.57
N LYS A 3 -52.79 -53.72 44.67
CA LYS A 3 -53.71 -53.69 45.81
C LYS A 3 -53.62 -54.99 46.65
N LEU A 4 -54.27 -54.95 47.83
CA LEU A 4 -54.89 -56.03 48.64
C LEU A 4 -54.00 -56.73 49.69
N LEU A 5 -54.47 -57.22 50.86
CA LEU A 5 -55.61 -57.03 51.80
C LEU A 5 -55.80 -58.36 52.59
N PHE A 6 -56.24 -58.28 53.86
CA PHE A 6 -56.86 -59.33 54.71
C PHE A 6 -55.96 -60.49 55.21
N SER A 7 -56.12 -61.12 56.40
CA SER A 7 -57.28 -61.42 57.29
C SER A 7 -56.78 -61.81 58.72
N CYS A 8 -57.47 -61.49 59.84
CA CYS A 8 -58.52 -62.29 60.55
C CYS A 8 -58.07 -63.72 60.91
N GLY A 9 -58.23 -64.33 62.10
CA GLY A 9 -59.02 -64.10 63.32
C GLY A 9 -59.34 -65.49 63.94
N MET A 10 -59.30 -65.59 65.28
CA MET A 10 -59.96 -66.57 66.19
C MET A 10 -59.86 -68.10 65.95
N LEU A 11 -59.61 -68.87 67.02
CA LEU A 11 -60.65 -69.70 67.65
C LEU A 11 -60.21 -70.29 69.01
N LEU A 12 -61.15 -70.23 69.96
CA LEU A 12 -61.14 -70.94 71.25
C LEU A 12 -61.40 -72.45 71.08
N ALA A 13 -60.88 -73.25 72.01
CA ALA A 13 -61.56 -74.46 72.49
C ALA A 13 -61.23 -74.71 73.98
N SER A 14 -62.30 -74.82 74.77
CA SER A 14 -62.37 -74.99 76.22
C SER A 14 -62.35 -76.46 76.66
N LEU A 15 -61.81 -76.73 77.86
CA LEU A 15 -62.30 -77.67 78.91
C LEU A 15 -61.22 -77.60 80.02
N GLY A 16 -61.41 -77.20 81.28
CA GLY A 16 -62.50 -77.47 82.21
C GLY A 16 -61.94 -78.30 83.37
N MET A 17 -61.62 -77.67 84.52
CA MET A 17 -62.11 -77.99 85.89
C MET A 17 -61.07 -77.79 87.03
N ASN A 18 -61.41 -76.84 87.94
CA ASN A 18 -61.18 -76.76 89.40
C ASN A 18 -59.72 -76.83 89.95
N LEU A 19 -59.18 -75.89 90.74
CA LEU A 19 -59.67 -75.36 92.03
C LEU A 19 -58.67 -74.29 92.56
N ALA A 20 -59.18 -73.40 93.43
CA ALA A 20 -58.47 -72.55 94.41
C ALA A 20 -57.75 -71.26 93.95
N VAL A 21 -58.49 -70.16 94.08
CA VAL A 21 -58.16 -68.90 94.78
C VAL A 21 -56.69 -68.45 94.77
N SER A 22 -56.41 -67.45 93.92
CA SER A 22 -55.97 -66.12 94.34
C SER A 22 -56.18 -65.19 93.16
N ALA A 23 -56.74 -63.99 93.40
CA ALA A 23 -56.88 -62.98 92.37
C ALA A 23 -55.50 -62.64 91.81
N ALA A 24 -55.24 -63.01 90.55
CA ALA A 24 -54.19 -62.41 89.77
C ALA A 24 -54.71 -61.03 89.35
N GLU A 25 -54.23 -59.98 90.01
CA GLU A 25 -54.24 -58.66 89.38
C GLU A 25 -53.41 -58.77 88.10
N THR A 26 -54.09 -58.67 86.97
CA THR A 26 -53.47 -58.52 85.66
C THR A 26 -52.58 -57.28 85.71
N ALA A 27 -51.27 -57.46 85.54
CA ALA A 27 -50.35 -56.34 85.33
C ALA A 27 -50.90 -55.44 84.19
N PRO A 28 -50.84 -54.11 84.31
CA PRO A 28 -51.32 -53.23 83.26
C PRO A 28 -50.57 -53.51 81.94
N GLU A 29 -51.27 -53.50 80.80
CA GLU A 29 -50.64 -53.50 79.48
C GLU A 29 -49.77 -52.23 79.37
N CYS A 30 -48.45 -52.36 79.59
CA CYS A 30 -47.48 -51.30 79.33
C CYS A 30 -47.19 -51.20 77.82
N GLY A 31 -46.92 -50.00 77.33
CA GLY A 31 -46.67 -49.72 75.91
C GLY A 31 -47.54 -48.61 75.31
N TRP A 32 -47.53 -48.52 73.97
CA TRP A 32 -48.27 -47.51 73.21
C TRP A 32 -49.78 -47.77 73.22
N VAL A 33 -50.58 -46.77 73.60
CA VAL A 33 -52.05 -46.84 73.65
C VAL A 33 -52.66 -45.71 72.84
N LEU A 34 -53.54 -46.04 71.90
CA LEU A 34 -54.34 -45.05 71.16
C LEU A 34 -55.66 -44.81 71.90
N ARG A 35 -55.88 -43.58 72.39
CA ARG A 35 -57.16 -43.17 73.00
C ARG A 35 -57.76 -42.03 72.22
N GLY A 36 -58.96 -42.26 71.67
CA GLY A 36 -59.59 -41.33 70.74
C GLY A 36 -58.79 -41.21 69.43
N LYS A 37 -58.08 -40.09 69.26
CA LYS A 37 -57.21 -39.79 68.11
C LYS A 37 -55.77 -39.41 68.52
N ARG A 38 -55.37 -39.72 69.75
CA ARG A 38 -54.07 -39.36 70.31
C ARG A 38 -53.38 -40.60 70.85
N TYR A 39 -52.08 -40.71 70.62
CA TYR A 39 -51.25 -41.76 71.19
C TYR A 39 -50.78 -41.36 72.58
N TYR A 40 -50.62 -42.35 73.45
CA TYR A 40 -50.14 -42.27 74.83
C TYR A 40 -49.15 -43.42 75.03
N TYR A 41 -48.26 -43.32 76.02
CA TYR A 41 -47.39 -44.43 76.40
C TYR A 41 -47.56 -44.74 77.89
N VAL A 42 -47.95 -45.97 78.21
CA VAL A 42 -48.05 -46.45 79.59
C VAL A 42 -46.73 -47.12 79.96
N GLN A 43 -46.05 -46.56 80.95
CA GLN A 43 -44.78 -47.05 81.45
C GLN A 43 -44.95 -48.38 82.22
N GLU A 44 -43.85 -49.08 82.50
CA GLU A 44 -43.88 -50.36 83.22
C GLU A 44 -44.46 -50.25 84.64
N ASP A 45 -44.34 -49.07 85.27
CA ASP A 45 -44.92 -48.77 86.58
C ASP A 45 -46.42 -48.41 86.54
N GLY A 46 -47.03 -48.47 85.35
CA GLY A 46 -48.44 -48.19 85.10
C GLY A 46 -48.78 -46.70 84.96
N THR A 47 -47.81 -45.79 85.05
CA THR A 47 -48.02 -44.34 84.84
C THR A 47 -47.98 -43.98 83.35
N GLU A 48 -48.62 -42.89 82.95
CA GLU A 48 -48.52 -42.37 81.58
C GLU A 48 -47.29 -41.48 81.42
N ALA A 49 -46.55 -41.67 80.33
CA ALA A 49 -45.43 -40.82 79.97
C ALA A 49 -45.89 -39.37 79.76
N VAL A 50 -45.14 -38.43 80.33
CA VAL A 50 -45.39 -36.98 80.23
C VAL A 50 -44.05 -36.27 80.04
N GLY A 51 -44.04 -35.19 79.27
CA GLY A 51 -42.80 -34.49 78.91
C GLY A 51 -41.93 -35.31 77.96
N GLU A 52 -40.63 -35.04 77.96
CA GLU A 52 -39.65 -35.81 77.20
C GLU A 52 -39.48 -37.20 77.83
N THR A 53 -39.68 -38.25 77.05
CA THR A 53 -39.53 -39.64 77.51
C THR A 53 -38.84 -40.45 76.44
N GLU A 54 -37.72 -41.09 76.81
CA GLU A 54 -37.00 -42.00 75.92
C GLU A 54 -37.66 -43.38 75.95
N ILE A 55 -38.07 -43.86 74.77
CA ILE A 55 -38.69 -45.18 74.57
C ILE A 55 -37.86 -45.88 73.51
N ASP A 56 -37.26 -47.01 73.89
CA ASP A 56 -36.38 -47.81 73.02
C ASP A 56 -35.26 -46.99 72.33
N GLY A 57 -34.69 -46.02 73.05
CA GLY A 57 -33.62 -45.15 72.56
C GLY A 57 -34.08 -43.98 71.68
N THR A 58 -35.39 -43.80 71.49
CA THR A 58 -35.97 -42.68 70.75
C THR A 58 -36.64 -41.70 71.72
N PRO A 59 -36.31 -40.41 71.70
CA PRO A 59 -36.95 -39.44 72.59
C PRO A 59 -38.28 -38.99 72.00
N TYR A 60 -39.37 -39.31 72.69
CA TYR A 60 -40.73 -38.86 72.36
C TYR A 60 -41.15 -37.73 73.29
N LEU A 61 -42.02 -36.84 72.81
CA LEU A 61 -42.57 -35.74 73.61
C LEU A 61 -44.05 -35.97 73.88
N PHE A 62 -44.43 -35.99 75.16
CA PHE A 62 -45.83 -36.12 75.60
C PHE A 62 -46.30 -34.85 76.30
N ALA A 63 -47.54 -34.43 76.06
CA ALA A 63 -48.17 -33.35 76.82
C ALA A 63 -48.37 -33.74 78.29
N THR A 64 -48.65 -32.76 79.15
CA THR A 64 -48.94 -32.98 80.58
C THR A 64 -50.14 -33.89 80.85
N ASN A 65 -51.00 -34.10 79.85
CA ASN A 65 -52.12 -35.03 79.90
C ASN A 65 -51.81 -36.40 79.25
N GLY A 66 -50.55 -36.69 78.95
CA GLY A 66 -50.07 -37.96 78.39
C GLY A 66 -50.14 -38.08 76.87
N ALA A 67 -50.70 -37.09 76.16
CA ALA A 67 -50.86 -37.20 74.70
C ALA A 67 -49.56 -36.89 73.94
N LEU A 68 -49.16 -37.80 73.05
CA LEU A 68 -48.02 -37.66 72.14
C LEU A 68 -48.12 -36.36 71.33
N GLN A 69 -47.03 -35.59 71.33
CA GLN A 69 -46.86 -34.38 70.55
C GLN A 69 -46.17 -34.70 69.23
N THR A 70 -46.69 -34.13 68.15
CA THR A 70 -46.12 -34.21 66.79
C THR A 70 -46.02 -32.81 66.19
N GLY A 71 -45.33 -32.67 65.06
CA GLY A 71 -45.03 -31.40 64.40
C GLY A 71 -43.98 -30.57 65.14
N TRP A 72 -43.98 -29.26 64.89
CA TRP A 72 -43.10 -28.31 65.57
C TRP A 72 -43.45 -28.17 67.05
N GLN A 73 -42.50 -28.47 67.92
CA GLN A 73 -42.63 -28.40 69.37
C GLN A 73 -41.47 -27.62 69.98
N THR A 74 -41.74 -26.90 71.06
CA THR A 74 -40.71 -26.20 71.83
C THR A 74 -40.40 -27.00 73.08
N VAL A 75 -39.13 -27.38 73.23
CA VAL A 75 -38.61 -28.18 74.33
C VAL A 75 -37.49 -27.37 74.99
N GLY A 76 -37.74 -26.89 76.20
CA GLY A 76 -36.91 -25.84 76.81
C GLY A 76 -36.97 -24.55 75.99
N ASP A 77 -35.81 -24.07 75.56
CA ASP A 77 -35.62 -22.93 74.66
C ASP A 77 -35.43 -23.31 73.19
N LYS A 78 -35.42 -24.61 72.87
CA LYS A 78 -35.12 -25.15 71.54
C LYS A 78 -36.38 -25.63 70.84
N ARG A 79 -36.36 -25.61 69.51
CA ARG A 79 -37.48 -26.03 68.68
C ARG A 79 -37.12 -27.28 67.89
N TYR A 80 -37.92 -28.33 68.02
CA TYR A 80 -37.74 -29.61 67.32
C TYR A 80 -38.99 -29.93 66.51
N PHE A 81 -38.82 -30.77 65.48
CA PHE A 81 -39.94 -31.30 64.72
C PHE A 81 -40.07 -32.79 65.02
N TYR A 82 -41.28 -33.20 65.37
CA TYR A 82 -41.64 -34.58 65.59
C TYR A 82 -42.51 -35.06 64.42
N GLU A 83 -42.13 -36.14 63.75
CA GLU A 83 -42.91 -36.74 62.68
C GLU A 83 -44.29 -37.18 63.18
N PRO A 84 -45.25 -37.51 62.29
CA PRO A 84 -46.57 -38.00 62.69
C PRO A 84 -46.56 -39.24 63.58
N ASP A 85 -45.47 -40.03 63.58
CA ASP A 85 -45.26 -41.17 64.47
C ASP A 85 -44.63 -40.80 65.82
N GLY A 86 -44.29 -39.52 66.03
CA GLY A 86 -43.69 -38.99 67.24
C GLY A 86 -42.17 -39.07 67.28
N THR A 87 -41.51 -39.52 66.23
CA THR A 87 -40.04 -39.57 66.16
C THR A 87 -39.47 -38.18 65.87
N PRO A 88 -38.37 -37.75 66.53
CA PRO A 88 -37.76 -36.44 66.28
C PRO A 88 -36.95 -36.44 64.98
N VAL A 89 -37.01 -35.35 64.23
CA VAL A 89 -36.17 -35.12 63.05
C VAL A 89 -34.89 -34.40 63.46
N PHE A 90 -33.73 -34.95 63.04
CA PHE A 90 -32.43 -34.29 63.11
C PHE A 90 -31.84 -34.20 61.70
N GLY A 91 -31.16 -33.08 61.39
CA GLY A 91 -30.70 -32.75 60.05
C GLY A 91 -31.73 -31.96 59.24
N TRP A 92 -31.74 -32.14 57.93
CA TRP A 92 -32.60 -31.39 57.00
C TRP A 92 -34.07 -31.82 57.08
N LEU A 93 -34.95 -30.83 57.21
CA LEU A 93 -36.40 -30.99 57.15
C LEU A 93 -36.96 -30.04 56.08
N GLU A 94 -37.73 -30.58 55.13
CA GLU A 94 -38.58 -29.77 54.26
C GLU A 94 -39.99 -29.67 54.86
N TRP A 95 -40.46 -28.46 55.09
CA TRP A 95 -41.78 -28.22 55.66
C TRP A 95 -42.45 -27.03 54.99
N ARG A 96 -43.59 -27.29 54.33
CA ARG A 96 -44.39 -26.31 53.58
C ARG A 96 -43.63 -25.55 52.49
N GLY A 97 -42.66 -26.20 51.86
CA GLY A 97 -41.84 -25.62 50.77
C GLY A 97 -40.57 -24.94 51.24
N GLU A 98 -40.37 -24.80 52.55
CA GLU A 98 -39.16 -24.23 53.15
C GLU A 98 -38.26 -25.34 53.72
N ARG A 99 -36.95 -25.11 53.72
CA ARG A 99 -35.96 -26.04 54.28
C ARG A 99 -35.46 -25.54 55.64
N TYR A 100 -35.39 -26.41 56.62
CA TYR A 100 -34.89 -26.14 57.97
C TYR A 100 -33.80 -27.16 58.33
N TYR A 101 -32.86 -26.77 59.20
CA TYR A 101 -31.91 -27.73 59.79
C TYR A 101 -32.19 -27.86 61.29
N ILE A 102 -32.36 -29.08 61.78
CA ILE A 102 -32.59 -29.37 63.20
C ILE A 102 -31.35 -30.06 63.76
N SER A 103 -30.51 -29.31 64.47
CA SER A 103 -29.39 -29.87 65.21
C SER A 103 -29.91 -30.61 66.44
N LYS A 104 -29.25 -31.72 66.79
CA LYS A 104 -29.59 -32.45 68.02
C LYS A 104 -29.39 -31.58 69.26
N GLU A 105 -28.28 -30.84 69.28
CA GLU A 105 -27.88 -30.03 70.42
C GLU A 105 -28.53 -28.64 70.43
N LEU A 106 -28.73 -28.01 69.27
CA LEU A 106 -29.22 -26.63 69.19
C LEU A 106 -30.71 -26.52 68.79
N GLY A 107 -31.35 -27.62 68.40
CA GLY A 107 -32.69 -27.59 67.79
C GLY A 107 -32.67 -26.98 66.40
N LYS A 108 -33.80 -26.41 65.98
CA LYS A 108 -33.94 -25.70 64.71
C LYS A 108 -32.97 -24.52 64.64
N LEU A 109 -32.02 -24.58 63.72
CA LEU A 109 -31.03 -23.53 63.52
C LEU A 109 -31.67 -22.26 62.95
N THR A 110 -31.18 -21.12 63.41
CA THR A 110 -31.51 -19.77 62.90
C THR A 110 -30.25 -18.98 62.52
N SER A 111 -29.11 -19.67 62.50
CA SER A 111 -27.79 -19.17 62.11
C SER A 111 -26.88 -20.38 61.79
N PRO A 112 -25.77 -20.21 61.06
CA PRO A 112 -24.80 -21.28 60.83
C PRO A 112 -24.31 -21.90 62.16
N ALA A 113 -24.15 -23.23 62.17
CA ALA A 113 -23.61 -24.00 63.29
C ALA A 113 -22.78 -25.18 62.76
N GLU A 114 -21.99 -25.86 63.60
CA GLU A 114 -21.05 -26.93 63.19
C GLU A 114 -21.67 -27.95 62.22
N ASP A 115 -22.87 -28.43 62.52
CA ASP A 115 -23.60 -29.45 61.74
C ASP A 115 -24.06 -28.95 60.34
N ALA A 116 -24.10 -27.63 60.12
CA ALA A 116 -24.63 -26.97 58.92
C ALA A 116 -23.90 -25.66 58.59
N ALA A 117 -22.58 -25.60 58.80
CA ALA A 117 -21.81 -24.35 58.81
C ALA A 117 -21.78 -23.60 57.47
N ALA A 118 -22.07 -24.28 56.37
CA ALA A 118 -22.08 -23.72 55.02
C ALA A 118 -23.41 -23.01 54.64
N TYR A 119 -24.43 -23.08 55.50
CA TYR A 119 -25.78 -22.60 55.18
C TYR A 119 -26.17 -21.42 56.06
N GLN A 120 -26.78 -20.43 55.43
CA GLN A 120 -27.35 -19.28 56.10
C GLN A 120 -28.84 -19.51 56.35
N PHE A 121 -29.36 -18.97 57.45
CA PHE A 121 -30.75 -19.14 57.85
C PHE A 121 -31.37 -17.77 58.16
N ALA A 122 -32.66 -17.61 57.86
CA ALA A 122 -33.45 -16.49 58.33
C ALA A 122 -33.60 -16.54 59.86
N GLU A 123 -33.98 -15.43 60.49
CA GLU A 123 -34.28 -15.38 61.93
C GLU A 123 -35.35 -16.39 62.34
N THR A 124 -36.25 -16.72 61.42
CA THR A 124 -37.33 -17.71 61.60
C THR A 124 -36.89 -19.16 61.31
N GLY A 125 -35.65 -19.38 60.85
CA GLY A 125 -34.97 -20.67 60.71
C GLY A 125 -35.05 -21.32 59.33
N GLU A 126 -35.75 -20.71 58.37
CA GLU A 126 -35.73 -21.11 56.96
C GLU A 126 -34.31 -20.93 56.41
N MET A 127 -33.79 -21.93 55.71
CA MET A 127 -32.53 -21.85 54.98
C MET A 127 -32.68 -20.84 53.85
N LEU A 128 -31.78 -19.87 53.77
CA LEU A 128 -31.77 -18.88 52.70
C LEU A 128 -31.36 -19.54 51.38
N HIS A 129 -32.11 -19.27 50.31
CA HIS A 129 -31.83 -19.68 48.93
C HIS A 129 -32.41 -18.66 47.94
N ASP A 130 -31.93 -18.70 46.71
CA ASP A 130 -32.29 -17.79 45.60
C ASP A 130 -32.31 -16.31 46.03
N THR A 131 -31.31 -15.93 46.85
CA THR A 131 -31.26 -14.62 47.50
C THR A 131 -29.84 -14.12 47.70
N TRP A 132 -29.70 -12.80 47.77
CA TRP A 132 -28.46 -12.14 48.17
C TRP A 132 -28.29 -12.16 49.68
N VAL A 133 -27.06 -12.41 50.12
CA VAL A 133 -26.61 -12.28 51.51
C VAL A 133 -25.41 -11.35 51.55
N THR A 134 -25.36 -10.47 52.54
CA THR A 134 -24.21 -9.60 52.82
C THR A 134 -23.71 -9.90 54.21
N GLU A 135 -22.44 -10.24 54.34
CA GLU A 135 -21.79 -10.47 55.64
C GLU A 135 -21.36 -9.15 56.30
N GLU A 136 -20.98 -9.21 57.58
CA GLU A 136 -20.60 -8.02 58.36
C GLU A 136 -19.38 -7.28 57.79
N ASP A 137 -18.49 -8.00 57.09
CA ASP A 137 -17.33 -7.43 56.39
C ASP A 137 -17.70 -6.75 55.06
N GLY A 138 -18.97 -6.81 54.65
CA GLY A 138 -19.49 -6.27 53.41
C GLY A 138 -19.36 -7.20 52.20
N SER A 139 -18.84 -8.42 52.37
CA SER A 139 -18.80 -9.46 51.34
C SER A 139 -20.22 -9.86 50.96
N ARG A 140 -20.49 -9.94 49.65
CA ARG A 140 -21.82 -10.26 49.10
C ARG A 140 -21.79 -11.61 48.41
N TYR A 141 -22.82 -12.42 48.62
CA TYR A 141 -22.99 -13.74 48.02
C TYR A 141 -24.39 -13.86 47.45
N TYR A 142 -24.55 -14.58 46.34
CA TYR A 142 -25.86 -15.06 45.91
C TYR A 142 -25.97 -16.55 46.25
N LEU A 143 -26.92 -16.90 47.11
CA LEU A 143 -27.20 -18.28 47.44
C LEU A 143 -28.16 -18.84 46.38
N TYR A 144 -27.78 -19.90 45.67
CA TYR A 144 -28.67 -20.55 44.69
C TYR A 144 -29.64 -21.52 45.40
N ALA A 145 -30.51 -22.20 44.65
CA ALA A 145 -31.60 -23.03 45.19
C ALA A 145 -31.19 -24.02 46.30
N GLU A 146 -29.96 -24.53 46.27
CA GLU A 146 -29.44 -25.46 47.25
C GLU A 146 -28.98 -24.79 48.56
N GLY A 147 -28.92 -23.46 48.62
CA GLY A 147 -28.54 -22.65 49.79
C GLY A 147 -27.03 -22.38 49.91
N LEU A 148 -26.26 -22.65 48.85
CA LEU A 148 -24.81 -22.46 48.79
C LEU A 148 -24.47 -21.25 47.91
N PRO A 149 -23.31 -20.59 48.09
CA PRO A 149 -22.92 -19.45 47.26
C PRO A 149 -22.61 -19.87 45.81
N LEU A 150 -23.03 -19.05 44.85
CA LEU A 150 -22.58 -19.14 43.46
C LEU A 150 -21.09 -18.87 43.34
N LYS A 151 -20.47 -19.48 42.31
CA LYS A 151 -19.04 -19.33 41.99
C LYS A 151 -18.86 -19.15 40.49
N GLY A 152 -17.89 -18.33 40.09
CA GLY A 152 -17.63 -18.01 38.69
C GLY A 152 -18.69 -17.07 38.10
N GLN A 153 -18.86 -17.11 36.79
CA GLN A 153 -19.78 -16.22 36.07
C GLN A 153 -21.22 -16.77 36.07
N MET A 154 -22.20 -15.92 36.37
CA MET A 154 -23.63 -16.25 36.28
C MET A 154 -24.44 -15.08 35.76
N GLU A 155 -25.54 -15.36 35.05
CA GLU A 155 -26.53 -14.35 34.68
C GLU A 155 -27.77 -14.47 35.58
N LEU A 156 -28.11 -13.37 36.26
CA LEU A 156 -29.26 -13.25 37.15
C LEU A 156 -30.16 -12.12 36.65
N ASP A 157 -31.41 -12.43 36.35
CA ASP A 157 -32.41 -11.47 35.83
C ASP A 157 -31.90 -10.60 34.65
N GLY A 158 -31.10 -11.21 33.76
CA GLY A 158 -30.51 -10.53 32.59
C GLY A 158 -29.24 -9.71 32.88
N THR A 159 -28.74 -9.73 34.12
CA THR A 159 -27.50 -9.07 34.52
C THR A 159 -26.42 -10.11 34.79
N LYS A 160 -25.23 -9.95 34.18
CA LYS A 160 -24.08 -10.82 34.44
C LYS A 160 -23.37 -10.40 35.72
N TYR A 161 -23.08 -11.37 36.57
CA TYR A 161 -22.30 -11.24 37.80
C TYR A 161 -21.12 -12.21 37.79
N TYR A 162 -20.05 -11.81 38.48
CA TYR A 162 -18.82 -12.59 38.60
C TYR A 162 -18.53 -12.82 40.07
N PHE A 163 -18.44 -14.08 40.46
CA PHE A 163 -18.16 -14.50 41.82
C PHE A 163 -16.78 -15.15 41.89
N ASP A 164 -16.04 -14.84 42.95
CA ASP A 164 -14.75 -15.44 43.24
C ASP A 164 -14.87 -16.98 43.21
N PRO A 165 -14.05 -17.69 42.43
CA PRO A 165 -14.18 -19.12 42.23
C PRO A 165 -13.86 -19.95 43.48
N GLU A 166 -13.17 -19.38 44.47
CA GLU A 166 -12.80 -20.07 45.71
C GLU A 166 -13.83 -19.86 46.81
N SER A 167 -14.11 -18.60 47.14
CA SER A 167 -15.00 -18.17 48.23
C SER A 167 -16.48 -18.03 47.81
N GLY A 168 -16.75 -17.71 46.54
CA GLY A 168 -18.09 -17.34 46.06
C GLY A 168 -18.49 -15.89 46.33
N ALA A 169 -17.58 -15.05 46.84
CA ALA A 169 -17.85 -13.64 47.06
C ALA A 169 -18.01 -12.89 45.73
N LEU A 170 -18.96 -11.97 45.66
CA LEU A 170 -19.18 -11.12 44.49
C LEU A 170 -17.96 -10.22 44.24
N LEU A 171 -17.40 -10.30 43.03
CA LEU A 171 -16.33 -9.41 42.60
C LEU A 171 -16.86 -8.00 42.40
N ARG A 172 -16.13 -7.01 42.91
CA ARG A 172 -16.43 -5.58 42.83
C ARG A 172 -15.15 -4.79 42.60
N TRP A 173 -15.26 -3.60 42.02
CA TRP A 173 -14.11 -2.74 41.70
C TRP A 173 -13.15 -3.41 40.70
N MET A 174 -11.98 -2.80 40.49
CA MET A 174 -10.95 -3.39 39.63
C MET A 174 -10.18 -4.49 40.35
N GLN A 175 -10.21 -5.72 39.81
CA GLN A 175 -9.46 -6.88 40.31
C GLN A 175 -9.04 -7.76 39.12
N ASP A 176 -7.76 -8.11 39.03
CA ASP A 176 -7.21 -9.06 38.04
C ASP A 176 -7.64 -8.82 36.57
N GLY A 177 -7.62 -7.56 36.14
CA GLY A 177 -8.01 -7.17 34.77
C GLY A 177 -9.51 -7.16 34.51
N MET A 178 -10.33 -7.35 35.55
CA MET A 178 -11.78 -7.18 35.52
C MET A 178 -12.18 -5.91 36.28
N GLY A 179 -13.17 -5.19 35.77
CA GLY A 179 -13.71 -3.98 36.37
C GLY A 179 -15.21 -4.08 36.62
N PHE A 180 -15.60 -3.82 37.87
CA PHE A 180 -17.00 -3.81 38.30
C PHE A 180 -17.33 -2.55 39.10
N ASP A 181 -18.60 -2.17 39.13
CA ASP A 181 -19.08 -1.10 40.01
C ASP A 181 -19.29 -1.56 41.47
N ALA A 182 -19.86 -0.70 42.30
CA ALA A 182 -20.13 -0.97 43.72
C ALA A 182 -21.17 -2.10 43.95
N ASP A 183 -21.96 -2.40 42.94
CA ASP A 183 -23.00 -3.43 42.93
C ASP A 183 -22.56 -4.72 42.24
N GLY A 184 -21.33 -4.76 41.73
CA GLY A 184 -20.75 -5.91 41.02
C GLY A 184 -21.19 -6.02 39.57
N GLN A 185 -21.76 -4.94 38.99
CA GLN A 185 -22.07 -4.91 37.57
C GLN A 185 -20.80 -4.64 36.76
N PRO A 186 -20.59 -5.36 35.64
CA PRO A 186 -19.42 -5.17 34.79
C PRO A 186 -19.38 -3.76 34.22
N LEU A 187 -18.22 -3.10 34.32
CA LEU A 187 -17.98 -1.80 33.74
C LEU A 187 -17.98 -1.87 32.21
N GLU A 188 -18.43 -0.78 31.56
CA GLU A 188 -18.50 -0.64 30.10
C GLU A 188 -18.04 0.77 29.70
N GLY A 189 -17.22 0.84 28.65
CA GLY A 189 -16.64 2.09 28.18
C GLY A 189 -15.47 2.55 29.05
N ILE A 190 -15.09 3.82 28.89
CA ILE A 190 -13.97 4.44 29.61
C ILE A 190 -14.56 5.11 30.84
N CYS A 191 -14.35 4.51 32.02
CA CYS A 191 -15.16 4.82 33.19
C CYS A 191 -14.46 4.65 34.54
N ALA A 192 -13.17 4.27 34.56
CA ALA A 192 -12.41 4.17 35.81
C ALA A 192 -11.15 5.04 35.81
N PHE A 193 -10.79 5.47 37.02
CA PHE A 193 -9.80 6.51 37.26
C PHE A 193 -8.43 5.93 37.63
N ASP A 194 -7.37 6.58 37.17
CA ASP A 194 -6.01 6.33 37.62
C ASP A 194 -5.73 6.91 39.02
N ALA A 195 -4.52 6.67 39.53
CA ALA A 195 -4.09 7.16 40.84
C ALA A 195 -4.08 8.70 40.96
N ALA A 196 -4.09 9.42 39.83
CA ALA A 196 -4.18 10.87 39.77
C ALA A 196 -5.63 11.37 39.61
N GLY A 197 -6.63 10.48 39.61
CA GLY A 197 -8.04 10.81 39.47
C GLY A 197 -8.46 11.13 38.03
N ARG A 198 -7.72 10.65 37.02
CA ARG A 198 -8.02 10.84 35.60
C ARG A 198 -8.68 9.59 35.05
N GLU A 199 -9.77 9.74 34.30
CA GLU A 199 -10.49 8.64 33.68
C GLU A 199 -9.65 8.04 32.55
N ARG A 200 -9.11 6.83 32.78
CA ARG A 200 -8.08 6.24 31.91
C ARG A 200 -8.18 4.75 31.70
N TYR A 201 -9.08 4.04 32.38
CA TYR A 201 -9.32 2.62 32.13
C TYR A 201 -10.62 2.43 31.37
N GLY A 202 -10.54 1.61 30.34
CA GLY A 202 -11.68 1.19 29.54
C GLY A 202 -12.05 -0.27 29.82
N PHE A 203 -13.32 -0.60 29.73
CA PHE A 203 -13.84 -1.95 29.91
C PHE A 203 -14.87 -2.32 28.84
N ARG A 204 -14.97 -3.62 28.52
CA ARG A 204 -16.05 -4.18 27.69
C ARG A 204 -16.55 -5.46 28.34
N GLY A 205 -17.80 -5.46 28.80
CA GLY A 205 -18.36 -6.55 29.59
C GLY A 205 -17.57 -6.81 30.88
N GLY A 206 -16.94 -5.78 31.44
CA GLY A 206 -16.09 -5.86 32.62
C GLY A 206 -14.64 -6.28 32.34
N GLU A 207 -14.30 -6.73 31.13
CA GLU A 207 -12.89 -7.03 30.78
C GLU A 207 -12.15 -5.73 30.46
N MET A 208 -10.98 -5.53 31.08
CA MET A 208 -10.14 -4.35 30.87
C MET A 208 -9.61 -4.31 29.44
N LEU A 209 -9.73 -3.16 28.80
CA LEU A 209 -9.23 -2.92 27.46
C LEU A 209 -7.71 -2.76 27.47
N THR A 210 -7.04 -3.40 26.52
CA THR A 210 -5.59 -3.29 26.27
C THR A 210 -5.34 -3.18 24.76
N GLY A 211 -4.21 -2.61 24.36
CA GLY A 211 -3.87 -2.40 22.95
C GLY A 211 -4.78 -1.42 22.24
N GLU A 212 -4.81 -1.49 20.90
CA GLU A 212 -5.61 -0.61 20.06
C GLU A 212 -7.09 -0.96 20.12
N GLN A 213 -7.93 0.05 20.38
CA GLN A 213 -9.38 -0.10 20.52
C GLN A 213 -10.11 0.94 19.67
N VAL A 214 -11.13 0.49 18.95
CA VAL A 214 -11.96 1.32 18.08
C VAL A 214 -13.25 1.71 18.80
N PHE A 215 -13.50 3.01 18.89
CA PHE A 215 -14.73 3.62 19.39
C PHE A 215 -15.41 4.42 18.27
N ASP A 216 -16.67 4.81 18.48
CA ASP A 216 -17.44 5.61 17.52
C ASP A 216 -16.77 6.97 17.23
N GLU A 217 -16.09 7.54 18.22
CA GLU A 217 -15.38 8.83 18.13
C GLU A 217 -13.99 8.71 17.47
N GLY A 218 -13.44 7.50 17.37
CA GLY A 218 -12.09 7.25 16.87
C GLY A 218 -11.36 6.16 17.64
N ILE A 219 -10.05 6.08 17.41
CA ILE A 219 -9.21 5.01 17.94
C ILE A 219 -8.50 5.50 19.19
N ARG A 220 -8.45 4.67 20.24
CA ARG A 220 -7.69 4.92 21.47
C ARG A 220 -6.86 3.67 21.77
N ASP A 221 -5.63 3.87 22.21
CA ASP A 221 -4.73 2.78 22.55
C ASP A 221 -4.57 2.70 24.07
N PHE A 222 -4.58 1.48 24.60
CA PHE A 222 -4.38 1.18 26.01
C PHE A 222 -3.07 0.40 26.18
N GLY A 223 -2.29 0.71 27.21
CA GLY A 223 -1.10 -0.05 27.57
C GLY A 223 -1.42 -1.50 27.95
N GLU A 224 -0.38 -2.33 28.13
CA GLU A 224 -0.54 -3.68 28.69
C GLU A 224 -1.10 -3.65 30.13
N ASP A 225 -0.92 -2.53 30.82
CA ASP A 225 -1.48 -2.24 32.14
C ASP A 225 -2.93 -1.71 32.09
N GLY A 226 -3.51 -1.58 30.89
CA GLY A 226 -4.86 -1.08 30.67
C GLY A 226 -5.02 0.43 30.82
N ILE A 227 -3.92 1.18 31.01
CA ILE A 227 -3.96 2.64 31.06
C ILE A 227 -4.07 3.17 29.64
N MET A 228 -5.09 3.97 29.37
CA MET A 228 -5.26 4.67 28.10
C MET A 228 -4.07 5.59 27.85
N LEU A 229 -3.42 5.39 26.70
CA LEU A 229 -2.34 6.24 26.24
C LEU A 229 -2.90 7.63 25.94
N THR A 230 -2.38 8.60 26.67
CA THR A 230 -2.60 10.02 26.42
C THR A 230 -1.22 10.66 26.33
N GLY A 231 -1.10 11.81 25.68
CA GLY A 231 0.22 12.41 25.48
C GLY A 231 1.05 12.65 26.76
N TRP A 232 0.47 12.63 27.97
CA TRP A 232 1.21 12.79 29.23
C TRP A 232 2.19 11.65 29.57
N ASP A 233 1.96 10.43 29.06
CA ASP A 233 2.66 9.24 29.55
C ASP A 233 3.96 8.92 28.80
N ILE A 234 4.35 9.76 27.84
CA ILE A 234 5.38 9.40 26.85
C ILE A 234 6.42 10.53 26.74
N GLN A 235 7.60 10.26 27.30
CA GLN A 235 8.53 11.29 27.77
C GLN A 235 9.62 11.70 26.75
N TRP A 236 9.52 11.31 25.47
CA TRP A 236 10.71 11.32 24.59
C TRP A 236 10.68 12.16 23.31
N ASP A 237 9.58 12.81 22.94
CA ASP A 237 9.59 13.83 21.87
C ASP A 237 8.79 15.06 22.31
N TYR A 238 9.35 15.79 23.27
CA TYR A 238 8.78 17.06 23.74
C TYR A 238 9.08 18.16 22.71
N TYR A 239 8.04 18.64 22.00
CA TYR A 239 8.07 19.91 21.30
C TYR A 239 7.75 21.03 22.31
N PRO A 240 8.75 21.79 22.81
CA PRO A 240 8.59 22.64 23.99
C PRO A 240 7.63 23.82 23.84
N GLU A 241 7.17 24.13 22.62
CA GLU A 241 6.39 25.34 22.33
C GLU A 241 4.90 25.09 22.04
N ARG A 242 4.42 23.84 22.00
CA ARG A 242 3.03 23.53 21.58
C ARG A 242 2.31 22.63 22.57
N LYS A 243 1.15 23.10 23.04
CA LYS A 243 0.53 22.67 24.30
C LYS A 243 -0.27 21.36 24.26
N ASN A 244 -0.53 20.74 23.10
CA ASN A 244 -1.63 19.76 22.99
C ASN A 244 -1.35 18.41 22.29
N ILE A 245 -0.10 18.04 21.97
CA ILE A 245 0.20 16.73 21.33
C ILE A 245 1.54 16.20 21.84
N LEU A 246 1.60 14.92 22.20
CA LEU A 246 2.86 14.23 22.51
C LEU A 246 2.89 12.87 21.82
N GLY A 247 4.06 12.56 21.24
CA GLY A 247 4.32 11.36 20.44
C GLY A 247 4.39 10.12 21.31
N ALA A 248 3.90 9.01 20.78
CA ALA A 248 3.39 7.93 21.59
C ALA A 248 4.04 6.57 21.40
N ASP A 249 5.02 6.49 20.51
CA ASP A 249 5.84 5.30 20.36
C ASP A 249 7.10 5.75 19.62
N SER A 250 8.29 5.68 20.22
CA SER A 250 9.51 6.05 19.50
C SER A 250 9.77 5.14 18.28
N ALA A 251 9.14 3.95 18.24
CA ALA A 251 9.22 3.04 17.11
C ALA A 251 8.18 3.34 16.02
N ARG A 252 6.96 3.77 16.38
CA ARG A 252 5.85 3.99 15.41
C ARG A 252 5.47 5.45 15.20
N ARG A 253 5.88 6.39 16.05
CA ARG A 253 5.59 7.84 15.92
C ARG A 253 4.09 8.15 15.76
N ARG A 254 3.24 7.47 16.52
CA ARG A 254 1.79 7.77 16.60
C ARG A 254 1.55 8.83 17.66
N TYR A 255 0.47 9.60 17.57
CA TYR A 255 0.20 10.72 18.49
C TYR A 255 -1.24 10.67 18.98
N TYR A 256 -1.48 11.08 20.24
CA TYR A 256 -2.82 11.09 20.84
C TYR A 256 -3.14 12.45 21.46
N ASP A 257 -4.41 12.84 21.39
CA ASP A 257 -4.92 14.02 22.08
C ASP A 257 -4.77 13.88 23.60
N LEU A 258 -4.37 14.97 24.27
CA LEU A 258 -4.02 14.95 25.70
C LEU A 258 -5.21 14.73 26.62
N GLU A 259 -6.39 15.18 26.22
CA GLU A 259 -7.59 15.18 27.07
C GLU A 259 -8.43 13.92 26.83
N THR A 260 -8.59 13.56 25.56
CA THR A 260 -9.49 12.47 25.14
C THR A 260 -8.78 11.15 24.89
N GLY A 261 -7.46 11.15 24.65
CA GLY A 261 -6.72 9.95 24.25
C GLY A 261 -7.05 9.46 22.82
N LEU A 262 -7.77 10.26 22.03
CA LEU A 262 -8.04 9.95 20.63
C LEU A 262 -6.76 10.02 19.80
N ARG A 263 -6.54 9.01 18.95
CA ARG A 263 -5.43 8.99 18.00
C ARG A 263 -5.57 10.13 17.00
N VAL A 264 -4.52 10.93 16.89
CA VAL A 264 -4.43 12.02 15.94
C VAL A 264 -4.18 11.44 14.54
N THR A 265 -5.00 11.85 13.57
CA THR A 265 -4.92 11.46 12.16
C THR A 265 -5.23 12.66 11.27
N GLY A 266 -4.69 12.68 10.05
CA GLY A 266 -4.89 13.79 9.12
C GLY A 266 -4.28 15.11 9.60
N TRP A 267 -4.87 16.23 9.20
CA TRP A 267 -4.43 17.56 9.63
C TRP A 267 -4.84 17.84 11.08
N TYR A 268 -3.86 18.16 11.92
CA TYR A 268 -4.07 18.52 13.31
C TYR A 268 -3.02 19.54 13.76
N ASP A 269 -3.46 20.71 14.23
CA ASP A 269 -2.62 21.83 14.72
C ASP A 269 -1.44 22.22 13.79
N GLY A 270 -1.68 22.17 12.47
CA GLY A 270 -0.68 22.51 11.45
C GLY A 270 0.34 21.40 11.15
N PHE A 271 0.13 20.19 11.67
CA PHE A 271 0.86 18.99 11.33
C PHE A 271 -0.05 18.02 10.58
N TYR A 272 0.54 17.16 9.76
CA TYR A 272 -0.15 16.12 9.03
C TYR A 272 0.30 14.74 9.48
N PHE A 273 -0.68 13.93 9.88
CA PHE A 273 -0.51 12.55 10.32
C PHE A 273 -1.19 11.62 9.33
N ASP A 274 -0.61 10.44 9.14
CA ASP A 274 -1.15 9.43 8.26
C ASP A 274 -2.57 9.02 8.72
N PRO A 275 -3.60 9.08 7.85
CA PRO A 275 -4.97 8.77 8.25
C PRO A 275 -5.20 7.34 8.70
N GLU A 276 -4.39 6.38 8.23
CA GLU A 276 -4.55 4.96 8.57
C GLU A 276 -3.78 4.64 9.85
N THR A 277 -2.52 5.06 9.91
CA THR A 277 -1.60 4.64 10.97
C THR A 277 -1.51 5.65 12.12
N GLY A 278 -1.85 6.92 11.89
CA GLY A 278 -1.64 8.02 12.84
C GLY A 278 -0.18 8.45 12.97
N GLU A 279 0.70 7.99 12.09
CA GLU A 279 2.12 8.34 12.14
C GLU A 279 2.38 9.73 11.58
N ALA A 280 3.27 10.51 12.22
CA ALA A 280 3.67 11.81 11.67
C ALA A 280 4.38 11.64 10.32
N VAL A 281 3.81 12.25 9.28
CA VAL A 281 4.30 12.09 7.92
C VAL A 281 5.68 12.72 7.75
N THR A 282 6.61 12.01 7.09
CA THR A 282 7.92 12.54 6.71
C THR A 282 8.21 12.22 5.24
N GLY A 283 8.84 13.15 4.53
CA GLY A 283 9.11 13.09 3.11
C GLY A 283 7.94 13.61 2.25
N PHE A 284 7.94 13.23 0.97
CA PHE A 284 6.90 13.66 0.04
C PHE A 284 5.57 12.95 0.26
N ARG A 285 4.47 13.70 0.17
CA ARG A 285 3.09 13.19 0.11
C ARG A 285 2.25 14.01 -0.87
N GLU A 286 1.30 13.33 -1.51
CA GLU A 286 0.28 13.99 -2.31
C GLU A 286 -0.97 14.20 -1.45
N LEU A 287 -1.37 15.46 -1.29
CA LEU A 287 -2.58 15.86 -0.57
C LEU A 287 -3.34 16.86 -1.44
N ASP A 288 -4.65 16.63 -1.63
CA ASP A 288 -5.52 17.50 -2.44
C ASP A 288 -4.98 17.79 -3.87
N GLY A 289 -4.28 16.81 -4.46
CA GLY A 289 -3.65 16.92 -5.79
C GLY A 289 -2.32 17.68 -5.81
N LYS A 290 -1.80 18.09 -4.64
CA LYS A 290 -0.53 18.80 -4.50
C LYS A 290 0.52 17.86 -3.91
N LYS A 291 1.71 17.85 -4.52
CA LYS A 291 2.87 17.20 -3.92
C LYS A 291 3.49 18.14 -2.88
N LEU A 292 3.55 17.73 -1.63
CA LEU A 292 4.07 18.49 -0.50
C LEU A 292 5.20 17.71 0.16
N HIS A 293 6.12 18.39 0.83
CA HIS A 293 7.17 17.75 1.63
C HIS A 293 6.93 18.01 3.12
N PHE A 294 7.16 16.99 3.95
CA PHE A 294 6.96 17.06 5.39
C PHE A 294 8.19 16.60 6.15
N THR A 295 8.41 17.20 7.31
CA THR A 295 9.42 16.79 8.28
C THR A 295 8.73 16.59 9.63
N TYR A 296 8.60 15.33 10.08
CA TYR A 296 7.89 14.97 11.33
C TYR A 296 6.49 15.59 11.44
N GLY A 297 5.70 15.45 10.37
CA GLY A 297 4.34 15.96 10.25
C GLY A 297 4.28 17.44 9.92
N GLN A 298 5.35 18.20 10.07
CA GLN A 298 5.36 19.62 9.72
C GLN A 298 5.57 19.79 8.22
N MET A 299 4.67 20.50 7.54
CA MET A 299 4.84 20.83 6.12
C MET A 299 6.01 21.80 5.96
N ASP A 300 6.92 21.49 5.03
CA ASP A 300 8.05 22.36 4.70
C ASP A 300 7.56 23.63 4.01
N GLN A 301 7.84 24.79 4.63
CA GLN A 301 7.44 26.11 4.11
C GLN A 301 8.54 26.78 3.27
N SER A 302 9.65 26.08 3.03
CA SER A 302 10.75 26.60 2.23
C SER A 302 10.39 26.56 0.75
N GLN A 303 10.48 27.68 0.04
CA GLN A 303 10.27 27.72 -1.42
C GLN A 303 11.39 27.01 -2.20
N LYS A 304 12.53 26.73 -1.58
CA LYS A 304 13.59 25.90 -2.16
C LYS A 304 14.05 24.87 -1.15
N LEU A 305 13.90 23.60 -1.51
CA LEU A 305 14.32 22.48 -0.69
C LEU A 305 15.59 21.87 -1.30
N ILE A 306 16.60 21.67 -0.47
CA ILE A 306 17.84 20.98 -0.85
C ILE A 306 17.89 19.71 -0.01
N LEU A 307 17.58 18.60 -0.65
CA LEU A 307 17.53 17.28 -0.04
C LEU A 307 18.70 16.44 -0.58
N ASP A 308 18.97 15.30 0.04
CA ASP A 308 20.05 14.40 -0.37
C ASP A 308 19.88 13.88 -1.80
N ASP A 309 18.63 13.76 -2.27
CA ASP A 309 18.27 13.22 -3.58
C ASP A 309 18.10 14.29 -4.68
N GLY A 310 18.06 15.58 -4.33
CA GLY A 310 17.84 16.63 -5.30
C GLY A 310 17.49 18.00 -4.74
N ILE A 311 17.26 18.93 -5.68
CA ILE A 311 16.80 20.28 -5.41
C ILE A 311 15.36 20.37 -5.90
N TYR A 312 14.47 20.92 -5.07
CA TYR A 312 13.07 21.12 -5.39
C TYR A 312 12.72 22.60 -5.18
N ILE A 313 11.74 23.08 -5.95
CA ILE A 313 11.20 24.43 -5.78
C ILE A 313 9.71 24.29 -5.50
N ALA A 314 9.26 24.95 -4.43
CA ALA A 314 7.89 24.92 -3.96
C ALA A 314 7.22 26.29 -4.14
N GLY A 315 5.91 26.28 -4.36
CA GLY A 315 5.05 27.46 -4.35
C GLY A 315 4.90 28.08 -2.96
N GLU A 316 4.16 29.18 -2.86
CA GLU A 316 3.88 29.86 -1.58
C GLU A 316 3.09 28.99 -0.59
N ASP A 317 2.34 28.03 -1.11
CA ASP A 317 1.55 27.06 -0.35
C ASP A 317 2.27 25.73 -0.09
N GLY A 318 3.55 25.64 -0.49
CA GLY A 318 4.39 24.45 -0.30
C GLY A 318 4.28 23.40 -1.41
N GLU A 319 3.45 23.61 -2.43
CA GLU A 319 3.33 22.69 -3.56
C GLU A 319 4.65 22.59 -4.35
N ILE A 320 5.17 21.38 -4.51
CA ILE A 320 6.36 21.10 -5.32
C ILE A 320 6.00 21.31 -6.80
N LEU A 321 6.67 22.28 -7.42
CA LEU A 321 6.41 22.70 -8.79
C LEU A 321 7.11 21.76 -9.79
N THR A 322 6.63 21.76 -11.03
CA THR A 322 7.19 21.00 -12.16
C THR A 322 7.29 21.87 -13.42
N GLY A 323 8.12 21.46 -14.39
CA GLY A 323 8.31 22.17 -15.66
C GLY A 323 9.29 23.34 -15.59
N TYR A 324 9.22 24.25 -16.57
CA TYR A 324 10.04 25.45 -16.62
C TYR A 324 9.59 26.47 -15.59
N LEU A 325 10.54 26.97 -14.80
CA LEU A 325 10.27 27.90 -13.71
C LEU A 325 11.39 28.94 -13.58
N ASP A 326 11.02 30.21 -13.46
CA ASP A 326 11.93 31.25 -13.02
C ASP A 326 11.85 31.43 -11.49
N TYR A 327 12.98 31.24 -10.83
CA TYR A 327 13.09 31.39 -9.37
C TYR A 327 14.36 32.17 -9.01
N SER A 328 14.20 33.23 -8.22
CA SER A 328 15.29 34.10 -7.75
C SER A 328 16.20 34.63 -8.88
N GLY A 329 15.63 34.88 -10.06
CA GLY A 329 16.35 35.41 -11.23
C GLY A 329 17.01 34.36 -12.12
N PHE A 330 16.86 33.06 -11.82
CA PHE A 330 17.39 31.96 -12.61
C PHE A 330 16.27 31.06 -13.12
N THR A 331 16.43 30.56 -14.34
CA THR A 331 15.51 29.59 -14.93
C THR A 331 15.93 28.18 -14.54
N TYR A 332 14.97 27.36 -14.14
CA TYR A 332 15.11 25.95 -13.80
C TYR A 332 14.17 25.13 -14.67
N TYR A 333 14.50 23.85 -14.85
CA TYR A 333 13.56 22.85 -15.33
C TYR A 333 13.40 21.78 -14.27
N LEU A 334 12.19 21.65 -13.76
CA LEU A 334 11.80 20.68 -12.75
C LEU A 334 11.17 19.49 -13.47
N GLU A 335 11.70 18.29 -13.23
CA GLU A 335 11.19 17.05 -13.81
C GLU A 335 9.78 16.73 -13.33
N ALA A 336 9.16 15.70 -13.89
CA ALA A 336 7.81 15.28 -13.51
C ALA A 336 7.67 14.91 -12.02
N ASP A 337 8.76 14.52 -11.37
CA ASP A 337 8.80 14.27 -9.93
C ASP A 337 9.15 15.51 -9.08
N GLY A 338 9.35 16.67 -9.72
CA GLY A 338 9.67 17.95 -9.09
C GLY A 338 11.16 18.22 -8.89
N ARG A 339 12.04 17.26 -9.20
CA ARG A 339 13.49 17.46 -9.05
C ARG A 339 14.01 18.40 -10.13
N ALA A 340 14.86 19.35 -9.76
CA ALA A 340 15.58 20.17 -10.72
C ALA A 340 16.54 19.32 -11.57
N HIS A 341 16.42 19.44 -12.89
CA HIS A 341 17.30 18.78 -13.84
C HIS A 341 18.73 19.31 -13.72
N LEU A 342 19.71 18.43 -13.93
CA LEU A 342 21.13 18.74 -13.88
C LEU A 342 21.82 18.17 -15.12
N GLY A 343 22.64 18.99 -15.77
CA GLY A 343 23.37 18.62 -16.99
C GLY A 343 22.55 18.85 -18.25
N TRP A 344 22.81 18.02 -19.26
CA TRP A 344 22.24 18.13 -20.60
C TRP A 344 20.80 17.64 -20.66
N ARG A 345 19.92 18.49 -21.20
CA ARG A 345 18.54 18.12 -21.56
C ARG A 345 18.35 18.24 -23.07
N GLN A 346 17.95 17.14 -23.72
CA GLN A 346 17.67 17.13 -25.15
C GLN A 346 16.29 17.75 -25.44
N ILE A 347 16.21 18.63 -26.44
CA ILE A 347 14.94 19.18 -26.95
C ILE A 347 14.48 18.44 -28.20
N ASN A 348 15.39 18.29 -29.18
CA ASN A 348 15.19 17.56 -30.43
C ASN A 348 16.55 17.09 -30.94
N ASP A 349 16.63 16.44 -32.11
CA ASP A 349 17.86 15.85 -32.65
C ASP A 349 19.09 16.78 -32.71
N ARG A 350 18.90 18.11 -32.70
CA ARG A 350 19.99 19.09 -32.81
C ARG A 350 20.01 20.15 -31.72
N GLN A 351 19.00 20.22 -30.87
CA GLN A 351 18.88 21.27 -29.85
C GLN A 351 18.91 20.68 -28.46
N ARG A 352 19.69 21.30 -27.59
CA ARG A 352 19.88 20.91 -26.20
C ARG A 352 19.94 22.13 -25.29
N GLU A 353 19.57 21.95 -24.04
CA GLU A 353 19.78 22.90 -22.95
C GLU A 353 20.79 22.32 -21.97
N TYR A 354 21.42 23.18 -21.17
CA TYR A 354 22.28 22.74 -20.09
C TYR A 354 21.92 23.42 -18.77
N TYR A 355 21.79 22.61 -17.71
CA TYR A 355 21.52 23.03 -16.35
C TYR A 355 22.73 22.76 -15.47
N ARG A 356 23.16 23.76 -14.70
CA ARG A 356 24.42 23.69 -13.94
C ARG A 356 24.44 22.52 -12.95
N THR A 357 25.48 21.71 -12.99
CA THR A 357 25.69 20.58 -12.06
C THR A 357 26.34 21.01 -10.73
N ASP A 358 26.91 22.22 -10.70
CA ASP A 358 27.56 22.84 -9.55
C ASP A 358 27.02 24.26 -9.29
N SER A 359 27.35 24.81 -8.13
CA SER A 359 27.09 26.22 -7.80
C SER A 359 28.36 27.03 -7.96
N THR A 360 28.26 28.22 -8.53
CA THR A 360 29.30 29.25 -8.45
C THR A 360 28.91 30.32 -7.42
N LEU A 361 29.77 31.34 -7.28
CA LEU A 361 29.50 32.49 -6.42
C LEU A 361 28.23 33.26 -6.85
N THR A 362 27.91 33.24 -8.14
CA THR A 362 26.85 34.06 -8.74
C THR A 362 25.70 33.24 -9.32
N GLU A 363 25.91 31.96 -9.59
CA GLU A 363 24.91 31.11 -10.26
C GLU A 363 24.71 29.80 -9.48
N PRO A 364 23.48 29.46 -9.09
CA PRO A 364 23.21 28.27 -8.30
C PRO A 364 23.20 26.99 -9.15
N LYS A 365 23.51 25.86 -8.51
CA LYS A 365 23.25 24.52 -9.04
C LYS A 365 21.78 24.40 -9.49
N GLY A 366 21.58 23.80 -10.66
CA GLY A 366 20.28 23.62 -11.33
C GLY A 366 19.84 24.79 -12.22
N ALA A 367 20.52 25.95 -12.18
CA ALA A 367 20.19 27.04 -13.08
C ALA A 367 20.53 26.70 -14.53
N MET A 368 19.66 27.08 -15.46
CA MET A 368 19.88 27.01 -16.90
C MET A 368 20.99 27.97 -17.33
N VAL A 369 21.87 27.49 -18.21
CA VAL A 369 22.86 28.32 -18.90
C VAL A 369 22.21 28.97 -20.12
N ARG A 370 22.25 30.30 -20.22
CA ARG A 370 21.66 31.05 -21.33
C ARG A 370 22.40 32.34 -21.64
N GLY A 371 22.36 32.76 -22.89
CA GLY A 371 22.93 34.01 -23.41
C GLY A 371 24.44 34.11 -23.23
N THR A 372 25.15 32.98 -23.25
CA THR A 372 26.58 32.91 -22.91
C THR A 372 27.27 31.71 -23.55
N VAL A 373 28.60 31.72 -23.51
CA VAL A 373 29.45 30.57 -23.87
C VAL A 373 29.89 29.87 -22.58
N MET A 374 29.75 28.55 -22.53
CA MET A 374 30.19 27.74 -21.39
C MET A 374 31.09 26.59 -21.84
N THR A 375 32.15 26.34 -21.06
CA THR A 375 32.98 25.14 -21.21
C THR A 375 32.39 23.99 -20.40
N ILE A 376 32.03 22.90 -21.09
CA ILE A 376 31.51 21.66 -20.49
C ILE A 376 32.43 20.53 -20.97
N ASP A 377 33.01 19.79 -20.05
CA ASP A 377 33.96 18.70 -20.34
C ASP A 377 35.12 19.11 -21.29
N GLY A 378 35.59 20.35 -21.16
CA GLY A 378 36.70 20.88 -21.97
C GLY A 378 36.32 21.37 -23.37
N LYS A 379 35.04 21.37 -23.72
CA LYS A 379 34.52 21.91 -24.99
C LYS A 379 33.65 23.14 -24.74
N GLU A 380 33.77 24.15 -25.59
CA GLU A 380 32.92 25.35 -25.55
C GLU A 380 31.60 25.12 -26.28
N TYR A 381 30.53 25.62 -25.66
CA TYR A 381 29.16 25.60 -26.17
C TYR A 381 28.57 27.00 -26.06
N GLU A 382 28.04 27.52 -27.15
CA GLU A 382 27.36 28.81 -27.20
C GLU A 382 25.85 28.58 -27.06
N PHE A 383 25.26 29.16 -26.02
CA PHE A 383 23.83 29.10 -25.74
C PHE A 383 23.20 30.45 -26.10
N ASP A 384 22.10 30.41 -26.83
CA ASP A 384 21.34 31.62 -27.16
C ASP A 384 20.61 32.22 -25.94
N ALA A 385 19.91 33.34 -26.13
CA ALA A 385 19.21 34.05 -25.06
C ALA A 385 18.15 33.20 -24.33
N ASP A 386 17.62 32.16 -24.99
CA ASP A 386 16.63 31.24 -24.45
C ASP A 386 17.29 29.99 -23.82
N GLY A 387 18.62 29.89 -23.85
CA GLY A 387 19.38 28.78 -23.26
C GLY A 387 19.53 27.57 -24.18
N ILE A 388 19.29 27.75 -25.48
CA ILE A 388 19.37 26.67 -26.45
C ILE A 388 20.76 26.64 -27.09
N TYR A 389 21.42 25.49 -26.97
CA TYR A 389 22.55 25.13 -27.81
C TYR A 389 22.02 24.38 -29.04
N THR A 390 22.37 24.85 -30.23
CA THR A 390 22.06 24.18 -31.50
C THR A 390 23.32 23.58 -32.10
N GLU A 391 23.34 22.27 -32.30
CA GLU A 391 24.45 21.59 -32.97
C GLU A 391 24.61 22.06 -34.41
N PRO A 392 25.85 22.25 -34.90
CA PRO A 392 26.11 22.54 -36.31
C PRO A 392 25.49 21.48 -37.23
N ALA A 393 25.12 21.88 -38.45
CA ALA A 393 24.58 20.92 -39.42
C ALA A 393 25.70 19.95 -39.83
N PRO A 394 25.40 18.66 -40.03
CA PRO A 394 26.37 17.76 -40.65
C PRO A 394 26.72 18.27 -42.05
N PRO A 395 27.98 18.07 -42.51
CA PRO A 395 28.39 18.48 -43.85
C PRO A 395 27.66 17.65 -44.92
N VAL A 396 27.34 18.27 -46.05
CA VAL A 396 26.74 17.59 -47.21
C VAL A 396 27.82 16.83 -47.96
N LYS A 397 27.58 15.54 -48.24
CA LYS A 397 28.53 14.62 -48.87
C LYS A 397 28.16 14.30 -50.32
N ILE A 398 29.07 14.49 -51.27
CA ILE A 398 28.84 14.12 -52.68
C ILE A 398 29.88 13.09 -53.13
N CYS A 399 29.40 11.98 -53.71
CA CYS A 399 30.25 10.98 -54.35
C CYS A 399 30.39 11.27 -55.85
N LEU A 400 31.63 11.50 -56.30
CA LEU A 400 31.96 11.75 -57.70
C LEU A 400 32.61 10.54 -58.36
N ASP A 401 32.00 10.09 -59.45
CA ASP A 401 32.55 9.09 -60.36
C ASP A 401 33.03 9.74 -61.65
N ALA A 402 34.29 9.48 -62.00
CA ALA A 402 34.93 10.06 -63.18
C ALA A 402 34.62 9.29 -64.47
N GLY A 403 33.56 8.47 -64.52
CA GLY A 403 33.17 7.71 -65.69
C GLY A 403 34.28 6.77 -66.19
N HIS A 404 34.62 6.80 -67.47
CA HIS A 404 35.59 5.86 -68.03
C HIS A 404 37.05 6.07 -67.55
N TYR A 405 37.85 5.00 -67.57
CA TYR A 405 39.26 5.00 -67.16
C TYR A 405 40.22 4.97 -68.35
N GLY A 406 41.50 5.29 -68.11
CA GLY A 406 42.57 5.23 -69.11
C GLY A 406 42.30 6.09 -70.35
N LYS A 407 42.38 5.49 -71.54
CA LYS A 407 42.08 6.12 -72.85
C LYS A 407 40.91 5.40 -73.51
N TYR A 408 39.70 5.81 -73.19
CA TYR A 408 38.48 5.16 -73.62
C TYR A 408 37.54 6.12 -74.36
N ASN A 409 36.67 5.55 -75.21
CA ASN A 409 35.66 6.23 -76.00
C ASN A 409 36.19 7.46 -76.75
N ARG A 410 37.05 7.21 -77.75
CA ARG A 410 37.64 8.26 -78.59
C ARG A 410 36.58 8.88 -79.50
N SER A 411 36.59 10.21 -79.62
CA SER A 411 35.67 10.90 -80.54
C SER A 411 35.94 10.54 -82.01
N PRO A 412 34.89 10.26 -82.81
CA PRO A 412 35.02 10.04 -84.25
C PRO A 412 35.23 11.34 -85.04
N VAL A 413 34.93 12.50 -84.46
CA VAL A 413 35.04 13.82 -85.12
C VAL A 413 36.26 14.61 -84.69
N ASN A 414 36.92 14.23 -83.59
CA ASN A 414 38.20 14.81 -83.18
C ASN A 414 39.08 13.76 -82.49
N SER A 415 40.14 13.36 -83.17
CA SER A 415 41.05 12.31 -82.68
C SER A 415 41.83 12.69 -81.42
N ALA A 416 41.86 13.96 -81.01
CA ALA A 416 42.48 14.39 -79.76
C ALA A 416 41.58 14.15 -78.53
N TYR A 417 40.28 13.95 -78.73
CA TYR A 417 39.32 13.79 -77.63
C TYR A 417 39.11 12.33 -77.26
N TYR A 418 39.26 12.04 -75.97
CA TYR A 418 38.80 10.82 -75.31
C TYR A 418 37.87 11.24 -74.19
N GLU A 419 36.72 10.57 -74.08
CA GLU A 419 35.78 10.83 -72.97
C GLU A 419 36.47 10.70 -71.62
N SER A 420 37.28 9.65 -71.42
CA SER A 420 38.03 9.42 -70.18
C SER A 420 39.04 10.54 -69.82
N ASP A 421 39.53 11.31 -70.81
CA ASP A 421 40.35 12.50 -70.52
C ASP A 421 39.48 13.66 -70.01
N PHE A 422 38.31 13.85 -70.63
CA PHE A 422 37.37 14.89 -70.24
C PHE A 422 36.80 14.62 -68.85
N THR A 423 36.27 13.42 -68.62
CA THR A 423 35.60 13.07 -67.36
C THR A 423 36.57 13.11 -66.18
N TRP A 424 37.83 12.73 -66.36
CA TRP A 424 38.87 12.88 -65.35
C TRP A 424 39.18 14.34 -65.00
N LYS A 425 39.31 15.22 -66.01
CA LYS A 425 39.52 16.65 -65.78
C LYS A 425 38.34 17.30 -65.08
N MET A 426 37.13 17.02 -65.56
CA MET A 426 35.89 17.54 -65.00
C MET A 426 35.71 17.06 -63.55
N HIS A 427 36.00 15.80 -63.27
CA HIS A 427 35.99 15.22 -61.92
C HIS A 427 36.87 16.00 -60.93
N LEU A 428 38.13 16.25 -61.28
CA LEU A 428 39.06 16.96 -60.40
C LEU A 428 38.63 18.41 -60.16
N TYR A 429 38.18 19.11 -61.22
CA TYR A 429 37.70 20.48 -61.09
C TYR A 429 36.41 20.56 -60.27
N LEU A 430 35.45 19.67 -60.51
CA LEU A 430 34.20 19.65 -59.77
C LEU A 430 34.44 19.35 -58.28
N LYS A 431 35.34 18.41 -57.97
CA LYS A 431 35.75 18.13 -56.59
C LYS A 431 36.26 19.39 -55.89
N GLU A 432 37.23 20.08 -56.49
CA GLU A 432 37.83 21.30 -55.92
C GLU A 432 36.77 22.39 -55.68
N GLU A 433 35.89 22.63 -56.64
CA GLU A 433 34.85 23.66 -56.51
C GLU A 433 33.79 23.27 -55.48
N LEU A 434 33.39 21.99 -55.38
CA LEU A 434 32.49 21.51 -54.33
C LEU A 434 33.09 21.68 -52.93
N GLU A 435 34.35 21.29 -52.73
CA GLU A 435 35.05 21.46 -51.45
C GLU A 435 35.10 22.94 -51.02
N ASN A 436 35.25 23.87 -51.98
CA ASN A 436 35.21 25.32 -51.71
C ASN A 436 33.84 25.83 -51.23
N TYR A 437 32.75 25.12 -51.52
CA TYR A 437 31.41 25.43 -51.01
C TYR A 437 31.06 24.68 -49.71
N GLY A 438 32.01 23.95 -49.12
CA GLY A 438 31.82 23.24 -47.85
C GLY A 438 31.26 21.82 -47.98
N PHE A 439 31.21 21.27 -49.20
CA PHE A 439 30.89 19.85 -49.38
C PHE A 439 32.07 18.98 -48.94
N GLU A 440 31.76 17.81 -48.39
CA GLU A 440 32.71 16.71 -48.28
C GLU A 440 32.59 15.84 -49.54
N VAL A 441 33.70 15.64 -50.27
CA VAL A 441 33.68 14.94 -51.57
C VAL A 441 34.34 13.57 -51.46
N VAL A 442 33.58 12.53 -51.78
CA VAL A 442 34.05 11.16 -51.94
C VAL A 442 34.31 10.89 -53.42
N THR A 443 35.44 10.28 -53.77
CA THR A 443 35.74 9.92 -55.18
C THR A 443 35.74 8.42 -55.36
N THR A 444 35.26 7.93 -56.50
CA THR A 444 35.25 6.47 -56.78
C THR A 444 36.64 5.91 -57.09
N ARG A 445 37.61 6.77 -57.36
CA ARG A 445 39.03 6.41 -57.58
C ARG A 445 39.95 7.60 -57.34
N GLU A 446 41.22 7.31 -57.08
CA GLU A 446 42.27 8.31 -56.82
C GLU A 446 43.15 8.60 -58.06
N ASP A 447 43.14 7.71 -59.04
CA ASP A 447 43.88 7.85 -60.29
C ASP A 447 43.01 7.54 -61.52
N LYS A 448 43.52 7.90 -62.69
CA LYS A 448 42.79 7.80 -63.97
C LYS A 448 42.85 6.41 -64.60
N ASP A 449 43.89 5.63 -64.31
CA ASP A 449 44.24 4.43 -65.06
C ASP A 449 43.70 3.16 -64.39
N THR A 450 43.28 3.24 -63.13
CA THR A 450 42.61 2.17 -62.40
C THR A 450 41.09 2.25 -62.53
N ASP A 451 40.44 1.07 -62.48
CA ASP A 451 39.00 0.98 -62.61
C ASP A 451 38.38 0.04 -61.58
N LEU A 452 37.17 0.39 -61.16
CA LEU A 452 36.30 -0.45 -60.35
C LEU A 452 35.15 -0.99 -61.19
N TYR A 453 34.61 -2.14 -60.80
CA TYR A 453 33.39 -2.66 -61.39
C TYR A 453 32.27 -1.62 -61.27
N VAL A 454 31.54 -1.38 -62.37
CA VAL A 454 30.53 -0.30 -62.47
C VAL A 454 29.44 -0.37 -61.39
N GLU A 455 29.13 -1.59 -60.92
CA GLU A 455 28.43 -1.92 -59.67
C GLU A 455 28.90 -1.11 -58.45
N ASP A 456 30.16 -1.36 -58.13
CA ASP A 456 30.80 -1.03 -56.86
C ASP A 456 31.08 0.46 -56.76
N ARG A 457 31.29 1.13 -57.90
CA ARG A 457 31.43 2.58 -57.96
C ARG A 457 30.23 3.32 -57.39
N GLY A 458 29.02 2.86 -57.75
CA GLY A 458 27.80 3.43 -57.18
C GLY A 458 27.68 3.13 -55.69
N ARG A 459 28.09 1.94 -55.25
CA ARG A 459 28.02 1.54 -53.83
C ARG A 459 28.97 2.33 -52.93
N LEU A 460 30.07 2.86 -53.47
CA LEU A 460 30.96 3.79 -52.74
C LEU A 460 30.26 5.08 -52.32
N ALA A 461 29.06 5.37 -52.84
CA ALA A 461 28.26 6.50 -52.40
C ALA A 461 27.61 6.29 -51.03
N GLU A 462 27.70 5.11 -50.39
CA GLU A 462 27.05 4.86 -49.09
C GLU A 462 27.37 5.96 -48.06
N GLY A 463 26.32 6.58 -47.51
CA GLY A 463 26.42 7.71 -46.59
C GLY A 463 26.62 9.09 -47.25
N CYS A 464 26.60 9.18 -48.58
CA CYS A 464 26.56 10.45 -49.32
C CYS A 464 25.12 10.89 -49.60
N ASP A 465 24.94 12.19 -49.82
CA ASP A 465 23.65 12.81 -50.18
C ASP A 465 23.35 12.74 -51.69
N LEU A 466 24.40 12.59 -52.51
CA LEU A 466 24.29 12.50 -53.97
C LEU A 466 25.46 11.73 -54.58
N PHE A 467 25.18 10.94 -55.61
CA PHE A 467 26.16 10.34 -56.51
C PHE A 467 26.09 10.97 -57.91
N ILE A 468 27.22 11.43 -58.45
CA ILE A 468 27.32 11.96 -59.82
C ILE A 468 28.39 11.19 -60.59
N SER A 469 28.00 10.56 -61.70
CA SER A 469 28.90 9.94 -62.66
C SER A 469 29.02 10.80 -63.91
N ILE A 470 30.23 11.27 -64.19
CA ILE A 470 30.54 12.28 -65.21
C ILE A 470 30.83 11.57 -66.53
N HIS A 471 30.10 11.94 -67.59
CA HIS A 471 30.20 11.34 -68.92
C HIS A 471 30.02 12.33 -70.07
N SER A 472 30.38 11.90 -71.28
CA SER A 472 29.93 12.52 -72.53
C SER A 472 29.48 11.45 -73.52
N ASN A 473 28.42 11.73 -74.27
CA ASN A 473 27.67 10.70 -74.95
C ASN A 473 28.13 10.50 -76.40
N ALA A 474 27.82 9.35 -76.98
CA ALA A 474 28.06 9.08 -78.38
C ALA A 474 26.81 8.58 -79.10
N THR A 475 26.67 8.96 -80.36
CA THR A 475 25.64 8.46 -81.26
C THR A 475 26.20 8.30 -82.68
N THR A 476 25.46 7.66 -83.58
CA THR A 476 25.91 7.39 -84.96
C THR A 476 25.99 8.65 -85.84
N GLY A 477 25.39 9.76 -85.41
CA GLY A 477 25.39 11.04 -86.13
C GLY A 477 26.16 12.16 -85.42
N THR A 478 26.33 13.28 -86.11
CA THR A 478 27.05 14.46 -85.61
C THR A 478 26.13 15.62 -85.22
N ALA A 479 24.82 15.49 -85.44
CA ALA A 479 23.86 16.58 -85.26
C ALA A 479 23.36 16.75 -83.80
N VAL A 480 23.44 15.70 -82.99
CA VAL A 480 22.91 15.72 -81.61
C VAL A 480 23.88 16.50 -80.72
N ASP A 481 23.37 17.48 -80.00
CA ASP A 481 24.12 18.36 -79.12
C ASP A 481 23.20 18.90 -78.03
N GLY A 482 23.03 18.09 -76.99
CA GLY A 482 22.26 18.40 -75.80
C GLY A 482 22.71 17.49 -74.65
N PRO A 483 22.73 17.98 -73.40
CA PRO A 483 23.08 17.15 -72.25
C PRO A 483 21.97 16.15 -71.91
N LEU A 484 22.35 15.02 -71.32
CA LEU A 484 21.43 13.94 -70.93
C LEU A 484 21.73 13.50 -69.50
N ALA A 485 20.78 13.70 -68.59
CA ALA A 485 20.86 13.13 -67.25
C ALA A 485 20.21 11.75 -67.26
N CYS A 486 21.02 10.71 -67.13
CA CYS A 486 20.54 9.37 -66.88
C CYS A 486 20.23 9.24 -65.37
N CYS A 487 18.95 9.11 -65.04
CA CYS A 487 18.46 9.05 -63.66
C CYS A 487 17.92 7.65 -63.33
N PRO A 488 17.90 7.27 -62.04
CA PRO A 488 17.25 6.08 -61.56
C PRO A 488 15.79 5.93 -61.99
N ILE A 489 15.36 4.71 -62.28
CA ILE A 489 13.98 4.41 -62.67
C ILE A 489 12.95 4.79 -61.59
N ASN A 490 13.37 4.80 -60.31
CA ASN A 490 12.53 5.20 -59.18
C ASN A 490 12.22 6.72 -59.15
N GLY A 491 12.89 7.52 -59.98
CA GLY A 491 12.66 8.97 -60.10
C GLY A 491 13.24 9.84 -58.99
N CYS A 492 14.05 9.30 -58.06
CA CYS A 492 14.55 10.04 -56.91
C CYS A 492 15.44 11.25 -57.28
N ALA A 493 16.02 11.25 -58.48
CA ALA A 493 16.95 12.29 -58.94
C ALA A 493 16.44 13.07 -60.16
N ASP A 494 15.18 12.90 -60.59
CA ASP A 494 14.70 13.45 -61.86
C ASP A 494 14.80 14.97 -61.95
N LYS A 495 14.29 15.66 -60.92
CA LYS A 495 14.26 17.12 -60.91
C LYS A 495 15.67 17.69 -60.89
N LEU A 496 16.51 17.20 -59.98
CA LEU A 496 17.91 17.60 -59.88
C LEU A 496 18.67 17.29 -61.17
N GLY A 497 18.49 16.10 -61.74
CA GLY A 497 19.13 15.67 -62.99
C GLY A 497 18.74 16.53 -64.19
N LEU A 498 17.45 16.86 -64.35
CA LEU A 498 17.00 17.73 -65.44
C LEU A 498 17.52 19.16 -65.29
N ASP A 499 17.52 19.70 -64.08
CA ASP A 499 18.02 21.05 -63.82
C ASP A 499 19.53 21.12 -64.07
N LEU A 500 20.29 20.11 -63.63
CA LEU A 500 21.72 20.00 -63.88
C LEU A 500 22.02 19.85 -65.39
N ALA A 501 21.28 19.00 -66.11
CA ALA A 501 21.43 18.89 -67.57
C ALA A 501 21.07 20.20 -68.30
N ASN A 502 20.09 20.95 -67.81
CA ASN A 502 19.75 22.27 -68.35
C ASN A 502 20.83 23.31 -68.07
N LEU A 503 21.43 23.29 -66.87
CA LEU A 503 22.57 24.13 -66.53
C LEU A 503 23.74 23.87 -67.48
N VAL A 504 24.08 22.59 -67.74
CA VAL A 504 25.12 22.24 -68.70
C VAL A 504 24.79 22.82 -70.08
N ALA A 505 23.53 22.72 -70.51
CA ALA A 505 23.08 23.25 -71.81
C ALA A 505 23.28 24.77 -71.88
N ASP A 506 22.99 25.48 -70.79
CA ASP A 506 23.17 26.94 -70.67
C ASP A 506 24.65 27.33 -70.65
N VAL A 507 25.49 26.63 -69.90
CA VAL A 507 26.92 26.95 -69.80
C VAL A 507 27.66 26.65 -71.10
N MET A 508 27.34 25.51 -71.73
CA MET A 508 27.94 25.06 -72.98
C MET A 508 27.30 25.68 -74.22
N GLN A 509 26.14 26.34 -74.09
CA GLN A 509 25.35 26.87 -75.20
C GLN A 509 25.07 25.79 -76.26
N THR A 510 24.51 24.66 -75.82
CA THR A 510 24.17 23.52 -76.68
C THR A 510 22.98 23.86 -77.59
N SER A 511 22.92 23.25 -78.76
CA SER A 511 21.80 23.47 -79.69
C SER A 511 20.48 22.84 -79.23
N GLN A 512 20.53 21.88 -78.30
CA GLN A 512 19.39 21.21 -77.69
C GLN A 512 19.46 21.36 -76.16
N ARG A 513 18.29 21.42 -75.50
CA ARG A 513 18.19 21.50 -74.02
C ARG A 513 18.57 20.19 -73.36
N GLY A 514 18.79 20.27 -72.05
CA GLY A 514 18.96 19.10 -71.19
C GLY A 514 17.71 18.22 -71.21
N SER A 515 17.91 16.91 -71.10
CA SER A 515 16.84 15.91 -71.05
C SER A 515 17.14 14.80 -70.04
N ILE A 516 16.11 14.08 -69.61
CA ILE A 516 16.25 12.89 -68.76
C ILE A 516 16.22 11.63 -69.62
N TRP A 517 17.05 10.66 -69.27
CA TRP A 517 16.96 9.29 -69.74
C TRP A 517 16.82 8.30 -68.59
N LYS A 518 16.01 7.26 -68.80
CA LYS A 518 15.83 6.15 -67.87
C LYS A 518 15.81 4.86 -68.65
N ARG A 519 16.40 3.82 -68.07
CA ARG A 519 16.36 2.49 -68.67
C ARG A 519 16.35 1.42 -67.59
N GLU A 520 15.31 0.59 -67.64
CA GLU A 520 15.18 -0.59 -66.80
C GLU A 520 15.86 -1.80 -67.46
N GLY A 521 16.51 -2.62 -66.65
CA GLY A 521 17.06 -3.92 -67.00
C GLY A 521 16.61 -5.00 -66.02
N LEU A 522 17.13 -6.22 -66.18
CA LEU A 522 16.73 -7.37 -65.36
C LEU A 522 17.02 -7.23 -63.85
N ARG A 523 17.87 -6.28 -63.46
CA ARG A 523 18.29 -6.03 -62.06
C ARG A 523 17.88 -4.63 -61.57
N GLY A 524 16.83 -4.03 -62.14
CA GLY A 524 16.44 -2.64 -61.87
C GLY A 524 17.13 -1.69 -62.84
N ASP A 525 17.79 -0.63 -62.35
CA ASP A 525 18.50 0.33 -63.20
C ASP A 525 19.50 -0.37 -64.14
N TRP A 526 19.41 -0.05 -65.43
CA TRP A 526 20.28 -0.63 -66.46
C TRP A 526 21.74 -0.22 -66.25
N TYR A 527 21.97 1.06 -65.97
CA TYR A 527 23.30 1.61 -65.73
C TYR A 527 23.83 1.13 -64.37
N GLY A 528 25.00 0.45 -64.40
CA GLY A 528 25.60 -0.16 -63.21
C GLY A 528 25.78 0.84 -62.07
N VAL A 529 26.39 1.99 -62.36
CA VAL A 529 26.66 3.02 -61.36
C VAL A 529 25.39 3.54 -60.67
N LEU A 530 24.30 3.73 -61.43
CA LEU A 530 23.00 4.15 -60.87
C LEU A 530 22.40 3.07 -59.98
N ARG A 531 22.50 1.80 -60.42
CA ARG A 531 22.04 0.64 -59.65
C ARG A 531 22.83 0.47 -58.34
N GLY A 532 24.13 0.74 -58.37
CA GLY A 532 24.99 0.67 -57.19
C GLY A 532 24.62 1.71 -56.14
N ALA A 533 24.47 2.96 -56.55
CA ALA A 533 24.13 4.08 -55.66
C ALA A 533 22.71 3.95 -55.10
N THR A 534 21.74 3.55 -55.92
CA THR A 534 20.37 3.31 -55.45
C THR A 534 20.29 2.14 -54.48
N ALA A 535 21.14 1.11 -54.63
CA ALA A 535 21.19 -0.03 -53.70
C ALA A 535 21.66 0.35 -52.29
N VAL A 536 22.42 1.45 -52.15
CA VAL A 536 22.86 2.01 -50.85
C VAL A 536 22.01 3.23 -50.44
N GLY A 537 20.87 3.44 -51.09
CA GLY A 537 19.89 4.47 -50.72
C GLY A 537 20.21 5.90 -51.21
N VAL A 538 21.19 6.06 -52.11
CA VAL A 538 21.68 7.39 -52.52
C VAL A 538 21.10 7.81 -53.87
N PRO A 539 20.54 9.04 -53.99
CA PRO A 539 20.16 9.60 -55.29
C PRO A 539 21.36 9.66 -56.23
N ALA A 540 21.15 9.31 -57.50
CA ALA A 540 22.24 9.14 -58.46
C ALA A 540 21.95 9.81 -59.79
N ILE A 541 22.96 10.41 -60.40
CA ILE A 541 22.87 11.01 -61.73
C ILE A 541 24.09 10.55 -62.52
N LEU A 542 23.89 9.97 -63.69
CA LEU A 542 24.93 9.83 -64.69
C LEU A 542 24.70 10.95 -65.71
N LEU A 543 25.60 11.93 -65.70
CA LEU A 543 25.45 13.16 -66.46
C LEU A 543 26.30 13.13 -67.73
N GLU A 544 25.61 13.04 -68.86
CA GLU A 544 26.20 13.20 -70.18
C GLU A 544 26.24 14.67 -70.55
N HIS A 545 27.43 15.28 -70.60
CA HIS A 545 27.55 16.75 -70.70
C HIS A 545 27.27 17.29 -72.12
N SER A 546 27.34 16.44 -73.14
CA SER A 546 26.79 16.58 -74.50
C SER A 546 27.33 15.38 -75.29
N TYR A 547 27.23 15.38 -76.62
CA TYR A 547 27.68 14.28 -77.47
C TYR A 547 29.08 14.54 -78.05
N HIS A 548 30.07 13.71 -77.74
CA HIS A 548 31.41 13.80 -78.35
C HIS A 548 31.48 13.27 -79.79
N THR A 549 30.34 12.96 -80.41
CA THR A 549 30.22 12.83 -81.87
C THR A 549 29.84 14.16 -82.55
N ASN A 550 29.51 15.21 -81.78
CA ASN A 550 29.24 16.54 -82.31
C ASN A 550 30.53 17.41 -82.29
N PRO A 551 30.97 17.96 -83.44
CA PRO A 551 32.21 18.72 -83.51
C PRO A 551 32.28 19.94 -82.59
N ARG A 552 31.16 20.64 -82.37
CA ARG A 552 31.08 21.81 -81.50
C ARG A 552 31.26 21.41 -80.04
N ALA A 553 30.50 20.42 -79.58
CA ALA A 553 30.60 19.91 -78.21
C ALA A 553 32.01 19.37 -77.93
N THR A 554 32.58 18.57 -78.84
CA THR A 554 33.94 18.04 -78.70
C THR A 554 34.99 19.14 -78.64
N ALA A 555 34.92 20.15 -79.52
CA ALA A 555 35.85 21.28 -79.49
C ALA A 555 35.73 22.08 -78.18
N TRP A 556 34.51 22.22 -77.66
CA TRP A 556 34.26 22.93 -76.41
C TRP A 556 34.84 22.20 -75.20
N LEU A 557 34.60 20.89 -75.08
CA LEU A 557 35.04 20.04 -73.97
C LEU A 557 36.56 19.76 -73.97
N LEU A 558 37.25 20.01 -75.08
CA LEU A 558 38.72 19.91 -75.14
C LEU A 558 39.42 21.06 -74.41
N VAL A 559 38.79 22.24 -74.32
CA VAL A 559 39.39 23.45 -73.74
C VAL A 559 39.26 23.41 -72.21
N ASN A 560 40.38 23.48 -71.50
CA ASN A 560 40.41 23.31 -70.05
C ASN A 560 39.65 24.44 -69.33
N GLU A 561 39.76 25.67 -69.80
CA GLU A 561 39.07 26.83 -69.25
C GLU A 561 37.54 26.66 -69.32
N ASN A 562 37.04 26.04 -70.39
CA ASN A 562 35.62 25.74 -70.55
C ASN A 562 35.18 24.68 -69.52
N VAL A 563 35.95 23.60 -69.37
CA VAL A 563 35.63 22.54 -68.39
C VAL A 563 35.70 23.07 -66.94
N ARG A 564 36.66 23.94 -66.62
CA ARG A 564 36.73 24.61 -65.31
C ARG A 564 35.52 25.52 -65.06
N LYS A 565 35.09 26.27 -66.08
CA LYS A 565 33.87 27.08 -66.02
C LYS A 565 32.62 26.22 -65.77
N LEU A 566 32.55 25.03 -66.39
CA LEU A 566 31.46 24.09 -66.21
C LEU A 566 31.41 23.54 -64.79
N ALA A 567 32.55 23.06 -64.28
CA ALA A 567 32.69 22.55 -62.92
C ALA A 567 32.25 23.58 -61.86
N LYS A 568 32.69 24.84 -62.01
CA LYS A 568 32.27 25.92 -61.10
C LYS A 568 30.76 26.15 -61.12
N ALA A 569 30.15 26.17 -62.31
CA ALA A 569 28.72 26.38 -62.44
C ALA A 569 27.91 25.24 -61.81
N GLU A 570 28.32 23.98 -62.03
CA GLU A 570 27.69 22.82 -61.41
C GLU A 570 27.84 22.80 -59.89
N ALA A 571 29.03 23.14 -59.37
CA ALA A 571 29.26 23.23 -57.92
C ALA A 571 28.41 24.33 -57.26
N GLU A 572 28.34 25.53 -57.85
CA GLU A 572 27.51 26.63 -57.35
C GLU A 572 26.02 26.24 -57.35
N PHE A 573 25.56 25.59 -58.41
CA PHE A 573 24.18 25.10 -58.50
C PHE A 573 23.87 24.07 -57.40
N LEU A 574 24.77 23.10 -57.18
CA LEU A 574 24.62 22.10 -56.13
C LEU A 574 24.66 22.76 -54.74
N ALA A 575 25.52 23.75 -54.51
CA ALA A 575 25.58 24.50 -53.26
C ALA A 575 24.25 25.18 -52.91
N ARG A 576 23.58 25.79 -53.91
CA ARG A 576 22.22 26.34 -53.73
C ARG A 576 21.18 25.26 -53.50
N TRP A 577 21.26 24.15 -54.25
CA TRP A 577 20.33 23.03 -54.12
C TRP A 577 20.33 22.44 -52.70
N PHE A 578 21.51 22.34 -52.09
CA PHE A 578 21.70 21.83 -50.73
C PHE A 578 21.72 22.93 -49.66
N HIS A 579 21.33 24.16 -50.00
CA HIS A 579 21.21 25.29 -49.07
C HIS A 579 22.51 25.64 -48.30
N LEU A 580 23.67 25.42 -48.93
CA LEU A 580 24.97 25.85 -48.40
C LEU A 580 25.24 27.33 -48.68
N ILE A 581 24.59 27.88 -49.70
CA ILE A 581 24.60 29.30 -50.06
C ILE A 581 23.19 29.74 -50.49
N GLU A 582 22.96 31.06 -50.51
CA GLU A 582 21.69 31.68 -50.93
C GLU A 582 21.36 31.54 -52.42
#